data_AF-A0A971E251-F1
#
_entry.id   AF-A0A971E251-F1
#
_cell.length_a   1.000
_cell.length_b   1.000
_cell.length_c   1.000
_cell.angle_alpha   90.00
_cell.angle_beta   90.00
_cell.angle_gamma   90.00
#
_symmetry.space_group_name_H-M   'P 1'
#
loop_
_entity.id
_entity.type
_entity.pdbx_description
1 polymer ?
#
loop_
_entity_poly.entity_id
_entity_poly.type
_entity_poly.pdbx_seq_one_letter_code
_entity_poly.pdbx_strand_id
1 'polypeptide(L)' 'MERITTHRQLNVYKRAYEAARSIYRLTKSFPKEETYSLTDQIYPVK' A
#
# COMPACT_ATOMS: atom_id res chain seq x y z
N MET A 1 27.94 -4.36 -19.17
CA MET A 1 27.08 -4.06 -18.01
C MET A 1 26.56 -2.65 -18.17
N GLU A 2 25.24 -2.46 -18.16
CA GLU A 2 24.69 -1.10 -18.12
C GLU A 2 25.07 -0.44 -16.80
N ARG A 3 25.50 0.82 -16.86
CA ARG A 3 25.83 1.62 -15.69
C ARG A 3 24.53 2.06 -15.02
N ILE A 4 24.33 1.64 -13.77
CA ILE A 4 23.21 2.12 -12.95
C ILE A 4 23.49 3.58 -12.56
N THR A 5 22.61 4.48 -12.96
CA THR A 5 22.67 5.92 -12.66
C THR A 5 21.61 6.33 -11.63
N THR A 6 20.62 5.48 -11.38
CA THR A 6 19.56 5.72 -10.39
C THR A 6 19.13 4.44 -9.69
N HIS A 7 18.74 4.56 -8.41
CA HIS A 7 18.17 3.48 -7.61
C HIS A 7 16.93 2.83 -8.26
N ARG A 8 16.21 3.56 -9.14
CA ARG A 8 15.05 3.05 -9.86
C ARG A 8 15.36 1.95 -10.88
N GLN A 9 16.61 1.86 -11.33
CA GLN A 9 17.05 0.83 -12.26
C GLN A 9 17.34 -0.51 -11.55
N LEU A 10 17.50 -0.50 -10.23
CA LEU A 10 17.74 -1.71 -9.45
C LEU A 10 16.57 -2.68 -9.58
N ASN A 11 16.87 -3.96 -9.84
CA ASN A 11 15.85 -5.00 -9.93
C ASN A 11 15.02 -5.12 -8.64
N VAL A 12 15.65 -4.92 -7.47
CA VAL A 12 14.93 -4.90 -6.19
C VAL A 12 13.93 -3.74 -6.10
N TYR A 13 14.29 -2.56 -6.61
CA TYR A 13 13.37 -1.41 -6.63
C TYR A 13 12.16 -1.70 -7.50
N LYS A 14 12.38 -2.24 -8.72
CA LYS A 14 11.30 -2.60 -9.64
C LYS A 14 10.33 -3.59 -9.00
N ARG A 15 10.86 -4.66 -8.39
CA ARG A 15 10.06 -5.69 -7.70
C ARG A 15 9.28 -5.12 -6.51
N ALA A 16 9.91 -4.29 -5.69
CA ALA A 16 9.25 -3.64 -4.55
C ALA A 16 8.12 -2.70 -5.00
N TYR A 17 8.36 -1.93 -6.07
CA TYR A 17 7.36 -1.04 -6.63
C TYR A 17 6.15 -1.79 -7.21
N GLU A 18 6.38 -2.90 -7.92
CA GLU A 18 5.31 -3.77 -8.42
C GLU A 18 4.49 -4.39 -7.29
N ALA A 19 5.14 -4.86 -6.22
CA ALA A 19 4.47 -5.37 -5.04
C ALA A 19 3.59 -4.29 -4.38
N ALA A 20 4.14 -3.10 -4.13
CA ALA A 20 3.40 -1.97 -3.57
C ALA A 20 2.20 -1.57 -4.45
N ARG A 21 2.38 -1.57 -5.78
CA ARG A 21 1.31 -1.26 -6.73
C ARG A 21 0.20 -2.32 -6.74
N SER A 22 0.54 -3.58 -6.49
CA SER A 22 -0.41 -4.68 -6.37
C SER A 22 -1.22 -4.56 -5.09
N ILE A 23 -0.55 -4.33 -3.96
CA ILE A 23 -1.20 -4.07 -2.66
C ILE A 23 -2.18 -2.89 -2.79
N TYR A 24 -1.73 -1.77 -3.33
CA TYR A 24 -2.58 -0.59 -3.52
C TYR A 24 -3.83 -0.87 -4.35
N ARG A 25 -3.72 -1.68 -5.42
CA ARG A 25 -4.89 -2.05 -6.23
C ARG A 25 -5.86 -2.93 -5.46
N LEU A 26 -5.34 -3.89 -4.70
CA LEU A 26 -6.15 -4.79 -3.87
C LEU A 26 -6.88 -4.03 -2.77
N THR A 27 -6.21 -3.07 -2.13
CA THR A 27 -6.80 -2.27 -1.05
C THR A 27 -7.70 -1.15 -1.53
N LYS A 28 -7.71 -0.82 -2.84
CA LYS A 28 -8.51 0.28 -3.39
C LYS A 28 -10.03 0.05 -3.29
N SER A 29 -10.47 -1.21 -3.31
CA SER A 29 -11.89 -1.57 -3.18
C SER A 29 -12.33 -1.79 -1.74
N PHE A 30 -11.45 -1.58 -0.76
CA PHE A 30 -11.81 -1.76 0.64
C PHE A 30 -12.83 -0.68 1.03
N PRO A 31 -13.88 -1.04 1.78
CA PRO A 31 -14.88 -0.08 2.22
C PRO A 31 -14.23 1.04 3.03
N LYS A 32 -14.66 2.30 2.82
CA LYS A 32 -14.15 3.45 3.59
C LYS A 32 -14.42 3.31 5.10
N GLU A 33 -15.40 2.50 5.50
CA GLU A 33 -15.74 2.18 6.89
C GLU A 33 -14.63 1.37 7.61
N GLU A 34 -13.78 0.63 6.89
CA GLU A 34 -12.66 -0.12 7.48
C GLU A 34 -11.50 0.79 7.93
N THR A 35 -11.42 2.03 7.41
CA THR A 35 -10.42 3.01 7.88
C THR A 35 -10.71 3.53 9.29
N TYR A 36 -11.96 3.42 9.76
CA TYR A 36 -12.43 3.97 11.04
C TYR A 36 -13.15 2.97 11.94
N SER A 37 -13.29 1.70 11.55
CA SER A 37 -14.03 0.66 12.32
C SER A 37 -13.55 0.46 13.76
N LEU A 38 -12.26 0.72 14.05
CA LEU A 38 -11.72 0.68 15.42
C LEU A 38 -12.25 1.82 16.31
N THR A 39 -12.66 2.94 15.72
CA THR A 39 -13.24 4.08 16.45
C THR A 39 -14.67 3.78 16.89
N ASP A 40 -15.44 3.10 16.03
CA ASP A 40 -16.84 2.73 16.30
C ASP A 40 -16.96 1.67 17.41
N GLN A 41 -15.93 0.85 17.62
CA GLN A 41 -15.92 -0.19 18.65
C GLN A 41 -15.59 0.33 20.06
N ILE A 42 -15.01 1.53 20.18
CA ILE A 42 -14.58 2.10 21.48
C ILE A 42 -15.61 3.08 22.03
N TYR A 43 -16.49 3.64 21.20
CA TYR A 43 -17.51 4.60 21.64
C TYR A 43 -18.85 3.89 21.91
N PRO A 44 -19.21 3.57 23.16
CA PRO A 44 -20.59 3.21 23.46
C PRO A 44 -21.45 4.45 23.18
N VAL A 45 -22.27 4.37 22.15
CA VAL A 45 -23.39 5.29 21.95
C VAL A 45 -24.22 5.28 23.24
N LYS A 46 -24.30 6.43 23.89
CA LYS A 46 -25.32 6.71 24.92
C LYS A 46 -26.63 7.06 24.23
#